data_AF-A0A182HP32-F1
#
_entry.id   AF-A0A182HP32-F1
#
_cell.length_a   1.000
_cell.length_b   1.000
_cell.length_c   1.000
_cell.angle_alpha   90.00
_cell.angle_beta   90.00
_cell.angle_gamma   90.00
#
_symmetry.space_group_name_H-M   'P 1'
#
loop_
_entity.id
_entity.type
_entity.pdbx_description
1 polymer ?
#
loop_
_entity_poly.entity_id
_entity_poly.type
_entity_poly.pdbx_seq_one_letter_code
_entity_poly.pdbx_strand_id
1 'polypeptide(L)'
;MCFSVDSPDSLENIPEKWTPEVKHFCPNVPIILVGNKKDLRNDPHTIKLHPHITRELCSNPISFFISPTLSNTDPHPAVLQELAKMKQEPVKPQEGRAMAEKINAFAYLECSAKSKEGVREVFETATRAALQVKKKKKSKCVLL
;
A
#
# COMPACT_ATOMS: atom_id res chain seq x y z
N MET A 1 -4.10 2.67 -5.89
CA MET A 1 -3.77 1.63 -4.90
C MET A 1 -2.45 1.99 -4.26
N CYS A 2 -2.31 1.81 -2.96
CA CYS A 2 -1.13 2.28 -2.23
C CYS A 2 -0.53 1.20 -1.33
N PHE A 3 0.77 1.29 -1.11
CA PHE A 3 1.52 0.55 -0.09
C PHE A 3 2.46 1.49 0.64
N SER A 4 3.06 1.04 1.73
CA SER A 4 4.00 1.82 2.52
C SER A 4 5.42 1.29 2.30
N VAL A 5 6.39 2.15 1.99
CA VAL A 5 7.77 1.70 1.69
C VAL A 5 8.47 1.07 2.89
N ASP A 6 8.06 1.39 4.11
CA ASP A 6 8.54 0.83 5.37
C ASP A 6 7.88 -0.50 5.75
N SER A 7 6.94 -1.01 4.93
CA SER A 7 6.22 -2.26 5.19
C SER A 7 6.09 -3.10 3.90
N PRO A 8 7.07 -3.97 3.61
CA PRO A 8 7.03 -4.80 2.39
C PRO A 8 5.83 -5.73 2.31
N ASP A 9 5.33 -6.25 3.44
CA ASP A 9 4.05 -6.98 3.50
C ASP A 9 2.90 -6.20 2.83
N SER A 10 2.86 -4.87 2.95
CA SER A 10 1.81 -4.05 2.33
C SER A 10 1.87 -4.04 0.79
N LEU A 11 3.07 -4.24 0.20
CA LEU A 11 3.26 -4.43 -1.23
C LEU A 11 2.83 -5.84 -1.66
N GLU A 12 3.19 -6.87 -0.90
CA GLU A 12 2.85 -8.27 -1.21
C GLU A 12 1.35 -8.53 -1.25
N ASN A 13 0.59 -7.84 -0.38
CA ASN A 13 -0.88 -7.93 -0.35
C ASN A 13 -1.56 -7.38 -1.62
N ILE A 14 -0.88 -6.58 -2.43
CA ILE A 14 -1.47 -5.92 -3.61
C ILE A 14 -1.96 -6.89 -4.69
N PRO A 15 -1.12 -7.79 -5.23
CA PRO A 15 -1.57 -8.71 -6.26
C PRO A 15 -2.54 -9.77 -5.73
N GLU A 16 -2.43 -10.12 -4.45
CA GLU A 16 -3.19 -11.24 -3.85
C GLU A 16 -4.57 -10.82 -3.33
N LYS A 17 -4.69 -9.61 -2.80
CA LYS A 17 -5.93 -9.13 -2.15
C LYS A 17 -6.53 -7.94 -2.88
N TRP A 18 -5.77 -6.87 -3.02
CA TRP A 18 -6.32 -5.57 -3.42
C TRP A 18 -6.60 -5.47 -4.93
N THR A 19 -5.74 -6.06 -5.77
CA THR A 19 -5.94 -6.05 -7.22
C THR A 19 -7.17 -6.85 -7.65
N PRO A 20 -7.38 -8.09 -7.17
CA PRO A 20 -8.60 -8.85 -7.46
C PRO A 20 -9.87 -8.14 -7.00
N GLU A 21 -9.85 -7.56 -5.80
CA GLU A 21 -11.00 -6.82 -5.24
C GLU A 21 -11.39 -5.62 -6.11
N VAL A 22 -10.42 -4.78 -6.51
CA VAL A 22 -10.69 -3.63 -7.38
C VAL A 22 -11.17 -4.07 -8.76
N LYS A 23 -10.55 -5.10 -9.36
CA LYS A 23 -10.95 -5.59 -10.68
C LYS A 23 -12.32 -6.25 -10.67
N HIS A 24 -12.76 -6.81 -9.55
CA HIS A 24 -14.11 -7.36 -9.38
C HIS A 24 -15.17 -6.26 -9.54
N PHE A 25 -15.03 -5.14 -8.84
CA PHE A 25 -16.00 -4.04 -8.90
C PHE A 25 -15.81 -3.12 -10.12
N CYS A 26 -14.57 -2.96 -10.57
CA CYS A 26 -14.16 -1.95 -11.54
C CYS A 26 -13.14 -2.50 -12.56
N PRO A 27 -13.53 -3.44 -13.45
CA PRO A 27 -12.59 -4.19 -14.29
C PRO A 27 -11.82 -3.35 -15.33
N ASN A 28 -12.34 -2.18 -15.70
CA ASN A 28 -11.76 -1.32 -16.74
C ASN A 28 -11.20 0.00 -16.20
N VAL A 29 -11.18 0.18 -14.88
CA VAL A 29 -10.68 1.42 -14.28
C VAL A 29 -9.14 1.30 -14.18
N PRO A 30 -8.39 2.28 -14.71
CA PRO A 30 -6.94 2.26 -14.63
C PRO A 30 -6.48 2.36 -13.18
N ILE A 31 -5.56 1.48 -12.81
CA ILE A 31 -4.98 1.43 -11.47
C ILE A 31 -3.66 2.18 -11.49
N ILE A 32 -3.46 3.12 -10.57
CA ILE A 32 -2.14 3.70 -10.30
C ILE A 32 -1.63 3.08 -9.00
N LEU A 33 -0.39 2.61 -9.01
CA LEU A 33 0.29 2.12 -7.83
C LEU A 33 1.12 3.23 -7.18
N VAL A 34 0.93 3.46 -5.88
CA VAL A 34 1.59 4.53 -5.13
C VAL A 34 2.35 3.97 -3.93
N GLY A 35 3.66 4.19 -3.88
CA GLY A 35 4.49 3.94 -2.70
C GLY A 35 4.50 5.16 -1.77
N ASN A 36 3.93 5.02 -0.58
CA ASN A 36 3.84 6.09 0.41
C ASN A 36 5.06 6.10 1.34
N LYS A 37 5.29 7.24 2.00
CA LYS A 37 6.36 7.45 2.99
C LYS A 37 7.77 7.29 2.41
N LYS A 38 7.99 7.71 1.16
CA LYS A 38 9.29 7.64 0.46
C LYS A 38 10.46 8.17 1.31
N ASP A 39 10.22 9.16 2.16
CA ASP A 39 11.20 9.77 3.05
C ASP A 39 11.88 8.77 4.00
N LEU A 40 11.17 7.71 4.40
CA LEU A 40 11.66 6.72 5.36
C LEU A 40 12.80 5.84 4.82
N ARG A 41 13.01 5.79 3.49
CA ARG A 41 14.14 5.04 2.92
C ARG A 41 15.51 5.64 3.22
N ASN A 42 15.54 6.95 3.40
CA ASN A 42 16.77 7.70 3.67
C ASN A 42 16.89 8.09 5.14
N ASP A 43 15.87 7.83 5.96
CA ASP A 43 15.83 8.20 7.36
C ASP A 43 16.66 7.22 8.20
N PRO A 44 17.80 7.66 8.79
CA PRO A 44 18.64 6.80 9.62
C PRO A 44 17.90 6.30 10.86
N HIS A 45 16.86 7.02 11.30
CA HIS A 45 16.05 6.59 12.44
C HIS A 45 15.17 5.41 12.06
N THR A 46 14.53 5.43 10.90
CA THR A 46 13.73 4.30 10.40
C THR A 46 14.57 3.06 10.11
N ILE A 47 15.81 3.26 9.62
CA ILE A 47 16.79 2.18 9.42
C ILE A 47 17.25 1.57 10.76
N LYS A 48 17.15 2.30 11.88
CA LYS A 48 17.60 1.88 13.23
C LYS A 48 16.46 1.57 14.22
N LEU A 49 15.21 1.92 13.92
CA LEU A 49 14.06 1.85 14.82
C LEU A 49 13.41 0.46 14.93
N HIS A 50 13.86 -0.51 14.14
CA HIS A 50 13.50 -1.90 14.41
C HIS A 50 14.30 -2.36 15.65
N PRO A 51 13.76 -2.16 16.86
CA PRO A 51 12.89 -3.22 17.37
C PRO A 51 11.72 -2.78 18.28
N HIS A 52 11.12 -1.59 18.21
CA HIS A 52 9.90 -1.34 19.00
C HIS A 52 8.97 -0.29 18.36
N ILE A 53 7.73 -0.71 18.12
CA ILE A 53 6.54 0.13 17.85
C ILE A 53 6.37 0.61 16.40
N THR A 54 5.74 -0.21 15.56
CA THR A 54 4.80 0.24 14.52
C THR A 54 3.98 -0.95 13.97
N ARG A 55 3.01 -1.46 14.73
CA ARG A 55 2.05 -2.43 14.17
C ARG A 55 0.60 -2.28 14.61
N GLU A 56 0.19 -1.13 15.12
CA GLU A 56 -1.20 -0.95 15.62
C GLU A 56 -2.12 -0.09 14.74
N LEU A 57 -1.72 0.38 13.55
CA LEU A 57 -2.53 1.38 12.84
C LEU A 57 -2.95 1.06 11.39
N CYS A 58 -2.61 -0.08 10.80
CA CYS A 58 -2.87 -0.25 9.35
C CYS A 58 -3.84 -1.36 8.94
N SER A 59 -4.57 -2.05 9.83
CA SER A 59 -5.46 -3.14 9.37
C SER A 59 -6.77 -3.43 10.11
N ASN A 60 -7.23 -2.66 11.12
CA ASN A 60 -8.52 -2.97 11.75
C ASN A 60 -9.45 -1.75 11.93
N PRO A 61 -10.62 -1.72 11.28
CA PRO A 61 -11.65 -0.71 11.54
C PRO A 61 -12.59 -1.05 12.73
N ILE A 62 -12.32 -2.10 13.53
CA ILE A 62 -13.15 -2.44 14.71
C ILE A 62 -12.25 -2.93 15.87
N SER A 63 -11.86 -2.03 16.77
CA SER A 63 -11.66 -2.28 18.23
C SER A 63 -11.05 -1.03 18.88
N PHE A 64 -11.94 -0.13 19.28
CA PHE A 64 -11.71 0.79 20.39
C PHE A 64 -11.86 -0.04 21.68
N PHE A 65 -11.02 0.23 22.69
CA PHE A 65 -10.80 -0.50 23.95
C PHE A 65 -9.83 -1.69 23.87
N ILE A 66 -8.58 -1.48 24.31
CA ILE A 66 -8.14 -1.83 25.67
C ILE A 66 -6.98 -0.91 26.08
N SER A 67 -7.10 -0.31 27.26
CA SER A 67 -6.06 0.47 27.96
C SER A 67 -5.04 -0.46 28.66
N PRO A 68 -3.89 0.06 29.14
CA PRO A 68 -2.66 -0.69 29.33
C PRO A 68 -2.63 -1.45 30.66
N THR A 69 -2.24 -2.72 30.63
CA THR A 69 -1.72 -3.43 31.82
C THR A 69 -0.48 -4.23 31.45
N LEU A 70 0.65 -3.78 31.99
CA LEU A 70 1.88 -4.55 32.17
C LEU A 70 1.57 -5.81 33.01
N SER A 71 1.83 -6.99 32.46
CA SER A 71 2.23 -8.15 33.27
C SER A 71 3.03 -9.14 32.41
N ASN A 72 4.26 -9.39 32.83
CA ASN A 72 5.13 -10.48 32.37
C ASN A 72 4.41 -11.83 32.42
N THR A 73 4.35 -12.54 31.30
CA THR A 73 4.18 -14.00 31.23
C THR A 73 4.89 -14.55 29.99
N ASP A 74 5.43 -15.75 30.15
CA ASP A 74 6.50 -16.41 29.39
C ASP A 74 6.37 -16.44 27.85
N PRO A 75 7.50 -16.47 27.11
CA PRO A 75 7.49 -16.53 25.66
C PRO A 75 7.08 -17.92 25.17
N HIS A 76 5.80 -18.07 24.81
CA HIS A 76 5.32 -19.16 23.98
C HIS A 76 6.12 -19.17 22.65
N PRO A 77 6.52 -20.34 22.09
CA PRO A 77 7.34 -20.42 20.87
C PRO A 77 6.73 -19.77 19.61
N ALA A 78 5.46 -19.38 19.67
CA ALA A 78 4.79 -18.57 18.64
C ALA A 78 5.30 -17.10 18.58
N VAL A 79 5.79 -16.55 19.70
CA VAL A 79 6.31 -15.16 19.74
C VAL A 79 7.64 -15.06 19.00
N LEU A 80 8.48 -16.09 19.08
CA LEU A 80 9.77 -16.14 18.38
C LEU A 80 9.62 -16.16 16.85
N GLN A 81 8.53 -16.71 16.34
CA GLN A 81 8.22 -16.70 14.92
C GLN A 81 7.72 -15.33 14.44
N GLU A 82 7.00 -14.59 15.30
CA GLU A 82 6.56 -13.21 15.03
C GLU A 82 7.73 -12.21 15.13
N LEU A 83 8.71 -12.46 15.99
CA LEU A 83 9.95 -11.67 16.11
C LEU A 83 10.86 -11.82 14.87
N ALA A 84 10.76 -12.92 14.13
CA ALA A 84 11.50 -13.14 12.88
C ALA A 84 10.90 -12.39 11.67
N LYS A 85 9.65 -11.90 11.76
CA LYS A 85 9.02 -11.07 10.71
C LYS A 85 9.59 -9.65 10.61
N MET A 86 10.38 -9.23 11.60
CA MET A 86 10.84 -7.84 11.76
C MET A 86 12.25 -7.57 11.16
N LYS A 87 12.63 -8.31 10.11
CA LYS A 87 13.91 -8.12 9.38
C LYS A 87 13.72 -7.65 7.94
N GLN A 88 12.61 -7.00 7.65
CA GLN A 88 12.34 -6.55 6.29
C GLN A 88 12.95 -5.16 6.06
N GLU A 89 13.76 -5.05 5.01
CA GLU A 89 14.28 -3.77 4.54
C GLU A 89 13.18 -2.94 3.87
N PRO A 90 13.28 -1.60 3.87
CA PRO A 90 12.36 -0.77 3.12
C PRO A 90 12.30 -1.19 1.64
N VAL A 91 11.08 -1.26 1.09
CA VAL A 91 10.81 -1.66 -0.29
C VAL A 91 11.62 -0.82 -1.26
N LYS A 92 12.40 -1.46 -2.13
CA LYS A 92 13.20 -0.73 -3.13
C LYS A 92 12.30 -0.18 -4.24
N PRO A 93 12.63 0.98 -4.85
CA PRO A 93 11.85 1.53 -5.96
C PRO A 93 11.64 0.56 -7.12
N GLN A 94 12.62 -0.32 -7.38
CA GLN A 94 12.55 -1.33 -8.44
C GLN A 94 11.48 -2.39 -8.15
N GLU A 95 11.29 -2.79 -6.89
CA GLU A 95 10.28 -3.77 -6.48
C GLU A 95 8.87 -3.20 -6.67
N GLY A 96 8.67 -1.92 -6.33
CA GLY A 96 7.41 -1.22 -6.60
C GLY A 96 7.10 -1.12 -8.10
N ARG A 97 8.11 -0.86 -8.94
CA ARG A 97 7.95 -0.86 -10.41
C ARG A 97 7.59 -2.25 -10.95
N ALA A 98 8.30 -3.28 -10.53
CA ALA A 98 8.02 -4.66 -10.92
C ALA A 98 6.59 -5.07 -10.50
N MET A 99 6.14 -4.63 -9.31
CA MET A 99 4.77 -4.87 -8.88
C MET A 99 3.74 -4.14 -9.76
N ALA A 100 4.01 -2.88 -10.13
CA ALA A 100 3.14 -2.12 -11.03
C ALA A 100 2.99 -2.81 -12.38
N GLU A 101 4.07 -3.33 -12.95
CA GLU A 101 4.05 -4.15 -14.18
C GLU A 101 3.22 -5.43 -13.97
N LYS A 102 3.45 -6.15 -12.86
CA LYS A 102 2.74 -7.39 -12.52
C LYS A 102 1.22 -7.20 -12.46
N ILE A 103 0.74 -6.08 -11.93
CA ILE A 103 -0.71 -5.81 -11.83
C ILE A 103 -1.30 -5.09 -13.05
N ASN A 104 -0.45 -4.75 -14.03
CA ASN A 104 -0.79 -3.90 -15.18
C ASN A 104 -1.32 -2.53 -14.73
N ALA A 105 -0.60 -1.88 -13.82
CA ALA A 105 -0.91 -0.52 -13.40
C ALA A 105 -0.58 0.48 -14.52
N PHE A 106 -1.38 1.53 -14.60
CA PHE A 106 -1.18 2.66 -15.49
C PHE A 106 0.15 3.39 -15.22
N ALA A 107 0.53 3.50 -13.95
CA ALA A 107 1.76 4.13 -13.52
C ALA A 107 2.16 3.64 -12.12
N TYR A 108 3.46 3.73 -11.86
CA TYR A 108 4.04 3.63 -10.53
C TYR A 108 4.59 4.99 -10.10
N LEU A 109 4.20 5.45 -8.92
CA LEU A 109 4.65 6.72 -8.33
C LEU A 109 5.01 6.52 -6.86
N GLU A 110 5.87 7.38 -6.34
CA GLU A 110 6.22 7.40 -4.93
C GLU A 110 6.03 8.80 -4.37
N CYS A 111 5.52 8.90 -3.16
CA CYS A 111 5.31 10.19 -2.52
C CYS A 111 5.68 10.17 -1.03
N SER A 112 5.96 11.36 -0.51
CA SER A 112 6.04 11.63 0.91
C SER A 112 5.06 12.74 1.25
N ALA A 113 4.06 12.41 2.06
CA ALA A 113 3.16 13.43 2.60
C ALA A 113 3.90 14.41 3.52
N LYS A 114 4.97 13.94 4.19
CA LYS A 114 5.78 14.73 5.13
C LYS A 114 6.59 15.82 4.42
N SER A 115 7.32 15.47 3.36
CA SER A 115 8.10 16.44 2.58
C SER A 115 7.30 17.09 1.44
N LYS A 116 6.06 16.65 1.23
CA LYS A 116 5.18 17.01 0.09
C LYS A 116 5.72 16.60 -1.29
N GLU A 117 6.79 15.80 -1.33
CA GLU A 117 7.40 15.32 -2.56
C GLU A 117 6.49 14.29 -3.26
N GLY A 118 6.33 14.41 -4.57
CA GLY A 118 5.56 13.47 -5.41
C GLY A 118 4.03 13.54 -5.26
N VAL A 119 3.50 14.21 -4.23
CA VAL A 119 2.05 14.28 -3.96
C VAL A 119 1.29 14.85 -5.16
N ARG A 120 1.77 15.98 -5.72
CA ARG A 120 1.12 16.62 -6.87
C ARG A 120 1.07 15.71 -8.11
N GLU A 121 2.17 15.02 -8.39
CA GLU A 121 2.28 14.13 -9.55
C GLU A 121 1.31 12.95 -9.46
N VAL A 122 1.09 12.41 -8.25
CA VAL A 122 0.09 11.35 -7.99
C VAL A 122 -1.30 11.81 -8.42
N PHE A 123 -1.72 13.01 -8.00
CA PHE A 123 -3.05 13.54 -8.36
C PHE A 123 -3.16 13.92 -9.84
N GLU A 124 -2.13 14.50 -10.44
CA GLU A 124 -2.11 14.82 -11.88
C GLU A 124 -2.19 13.55 -12.73
N THR A 125 -1.45 12.52 -12.37
CA THR A 125 -1.47 11.21 -13.06
C THR A 125 -2.81 10.52 -12.89
N ALA A 126 -3.42 10.57 -11.70
CA ALA A 126 -4.76 10.05 -11.46
C ALA A 126 -5.83 10.75 -12.31
N THR A 127 -5.77 12.08 -12.38
CA THR A 127 -6.66 12.87 -13.23
C THR A 127 -6.50 12.47 -14.70
N ARG A 128 -5.26 12.34 -15.17
CA ARG A 128 -4.96 11.91 -16.55
C ARG A 128 -5.49 10.51 -16.84
N ALA A 129 -5.28 9.56 -15.94
CA ALA A 129 -5.75 8.19 -16.09
C ALA A 129 -7.28 8.13 -16.16
N ALA A 130 -7.98 8.88 -15.30
CA ALA A 130 -9.43 8.94 -15.28
C ALA A 130 -10.02 9.49 -16.59
N LEU A 131 -9.38 10.48 -17.21
CA LEU A 131 -9.83 11.08 -18.47
C LEU A 131 -9.62 10.17 -19.70
N GLN A 132 -8.69 9.22 -19.64
CA GLN A 132 -8.40 8.30 -20.75
C GLN A 132 -9.43 7.16 -20.89
N VAL A 133 -10.27 6.92 -19.87
CA VAL A 133 -11.28 5.86 -19.91
C VAL A 133 -12.37 6.24 -20.93
N LYS A 134 -12.28 5.70 -22.14
CA LYS A 134 -13.33 5.87 -23.17
C LYS A 134 -14.68 5.46 -22.58
N LYS A 135 -15.63 6.40 -22.51
CA LYS A 135 -17.04 6.07 -22.22
C LYS A 135 -17.46 5.00 -23.22
N LYS A 136 -17.86 3.80 -22.75
CA LYS A 136 -18.59 2.86 -23.62
C LYS A 136 -19.73 3.64 -24.25
N LYS A 137 -19.79 3.69 -25.58
CA LYS A 137 -21.04 4.05 -26.27
C LYS A 137 -22.10 3.13 -25.67
N LYS A 138 -23.08 3.67 -24.95
CA LYS A 138 -24.30 2.90 -24.67
C LYS A 138 -24.76 2.41 -26.04
N SER A 139 -24.88 1.09 -26.23
CA SER A 139 -25.57 0.57 -27.41
C SER A 139 -26.89 1.33 -27.50
N LYS A 140 -27.21 1.88 -28.67
CA LYS A 140 -28.48 2.58 -28.88
C LYS A 140 -29.58 1.68 -28.29
N CYS A 141 -30.25 2.17 -27.25
CA CYS A 141 -31.50 1.58 -26.81
C CYS A 141 -32.45 1.76 -27.99
N VAL A 142 -32.78 0.67 -28.67
CA VAL A 142 -33.89 0.67 -29.62
C VAL A 142 -35.12 0.62 -28.73
N LEU A 143 -35.85 1.73 -28.68
CA LEU A 143 -37.22 1.71 -28.18
C LEU A 143 -38.01 0.87 -29.20
N LEU A 144 -38.39 -0.33 -28.78
CA LEU A 144 -39.34 -1.18 -29.49
C LEU A 144 -40.76 -0.80 -29.07
#